data_AF-C2MA08-F1
#
_entry.id   AF-C2MA08-F1
#
_cell.length_a   1.000
_cell.length_b   1.000
_cell.length_c   1.000
_cell.angle_alpha   90.00
_cell.angle_beta   90.00
_cell.angle_gamma   90.00
#
_symmetry.space_group_name_H-M   'P 1'
#
loop_
_entity.id
_entity.type
_entity.pdbx_description
1 polymer ?
#
loop_
_entity_poly.entity_id
_entity_poly.type
_entity_poly.pdbx_seq_one_letter_code
_entity_poly.pdbx_strand_id
1 'polypeptide(L)'
;MNNKLSLVLLAALLSLALIGCNKQKQDQDQTAAAEMEAPTYMDVDALLASADSLVGQTVTVQGICTHLCKHGAKKAFLMGSDDTKVIRAEASEEMGAFAQECINSIVSVTGQLVEDRIDEAYLQNWEEQLKAQAAKEHGEGKAGCANEKKARGETADTPEARIADFRKQIAEREAKEGKAYLSFYHIDATSYKIEQQ
;
A
#
# COMPACT_ATOMS: atom_id res chain seq x y z
N MET A 1 1.95 -54.91 -50.78
CA MET A 1 1.17 -54.63 -52.00
C MET A 1 1.76 -53.40 -52.67
N ASN A 2 2.46 -53.62 -53.77
CA ASN A 2 2.90 -52.60 -54.71
C ASN A 2 1.70 -52.15 -55.57
N ASN A 3 1.66 -50.89 -55.99
CA ASN A 3 1.50 -50.46 -57.40
C ASN A 3 1.19 -48.94 -57.48
N LYS A 4 2.06 -48.11 -58.07
CA LYS A 4 2.23 -47.74 -59.50
C LYS A 4 1.60 -46.35 -59.76
N LEU A 5 2.35 -45.32 -60.12
CA LEU A 5 3.03 -45.02 -61.39
C LEU A 5 2.16 -44.14 -62.31
N SER A 6 2.64 -42.91 -62.55
CA SER A 6 2.57 -42.07 -63.76
C SER A 6 3.19 -40.72 -63.35
N LEU A 7 4.43 -40.33 -63.63
CA LEU A 7 5.23 -40.27 -64.86
C LEU A 7 4.62 -39.43 -65.99
N VAL A 8 4.88 -38.11 -65.97
CA VAL A 8 5.19 -37.34 -67.18
C VAL A 8 6.39 -36.44 -66.90
N LEU A 9 7.30 -36.48 -67.85
CA LEU A 9 8.68 -35.98 -67.94
C LEU A 9 8.69 -34.76 -68.88
N LEU A 10 9.60 -33.80 -68.66
CA LEU A 10 10.39 -32.98 -69.63
C LEU A 10 10.75 -31.64 -68.94
N ALA A 11 11.99 -31.34 -68.51
CA ALA A 11 13.31 -31.25 -69.16
C ALA A 11 13.65 -29.85 -69.71
N ALA A 12 14.71 -29.24 -69.13
CA ALA A 12 15.74 -28.32 -69.70
C ALA A 12 16.13 -27.26 -68.64
N LEU A 13 17.25 -27.37 -67.91
CA LEU A 13 18.69 -27.13 -68.23
C LEU A 13 19.14 -25.65 -68.33
N LEU A 14 20.14 -25.34 -67.48
CA LEU A 14 21.19 -24.30 -67.55
C LEU A 14 20.75 -22.82 -67.50
N SER A 15 21.44 -21.88 -66.84
CA SER A 15 22.81 -21.81 -66.31
C SER A 15 22.99 -20.61 -65.37
N LEU A 16 24.03 -20.69 -64.53
CA LEU A 16 24.60 -19.68 -63.63
C LEU A 16 24.75 -18.26 -64.24
N ALA A 17 24.46 -17.25 -63.43
CA ALA A 17 25.18 -15.98 -63.42
C ALA A 17 25.33 -15.48 -61.99
N LEU A 18 26.58 -15.43 -61.51
CA LEU A 18 27.00 -14.73 -60.29
C LEU A 18 27.20 -13.25 -60.64
N ILE A 19 26.48 -12.35 -59.95
CA ILE A 19 26.88 -10.95 -59.81
C ILE A 19 26.59 -10.56 -58.36
N GLY A 20 27.66 -10.36 -57.59
CA GLY A 20 27.59 -9.85 -56.23
C GLY A 20 27.34 -8.34 -56.22
N CYS A 21 26.62 -7.89 -55.18
CA CYS A 21 26.71 -6.53 -54.67
C CYS A 21 26.54 -6.55 -53.15
N ASN A 22 27.53 -5.97 -52.49
CA ASN A 22 27.71 -5.78 -51.07
C ASN A 22 26.73 -4.72 -50.54
N LYS A 23 25.93 -5.00 -49.49
CA LYS A 23 25.48 -3.98 -48.51
C LYS A 23 24.74 -4.59 -47.30
N GLN A 24 25.35 -4.33 -46.14
CA GLN A 24 24.76 -3.96 -44.85
C GLN A 24 23.74 -4.88 -44.17
N LYS A 25 24.19 -5.41 -43.01
CA LYS A 25 23.42 -5.63 -41.78
C LYS A 25 22.14 -4.80 -41.72
N GLN A 26 21.01 -5.47 -41.60
CA GLN A 26 19.82 -4.92 -40.98
C GLN A 26 19.47 -5.88 -39.83
N ASP A 27 19.87 -5.45 -38.63
CA ASP A 27 19.27 -5.88 -37.38
C ASP A 27 17.74 -5.82 -37.55
N GLN A 28 17.10 -6.98 -37.46
CA GLN A 28 15.70 -7.02 -37.09
C GLN A 28 15.65 -6.67 -35.61
N ASP A 29 15.40 -5.38 -35.38
CA ASP A 29 14.90 -4.83 -34.13
C ASP A 29 13.62 -5.60 -33.76
N GLN A 30 13.80 -6.69 -33.01
CA GLN A 30 12.76 -7.24 -32.16
C GLN A 30 12.49 -6.18 -31.11
N THR A 31 11.50 -5.33 -31.38
CA THR A 31 10.81 -4.58 -30.35
C THR A 31 10.19 -5.62 -29.42
N ALA A 32 10.94 -6.02 -28.40
CA ALA A 32 10.41 -6.73 -27.27
C ALA A 32 9.36 -5.82 -26.65
N ALA A 33 8.10 -6.13 -26.90
CA ALA A 33 7.03 -5.71 -26.03
C ALA A 33 7.42 -6.24 -24.65
N ALA A 34 7.93 -5.35 -23.80
CA ALA A 34 8.07 -5.64 -22.39
C ALA A 34 6.67 -6.00 -21.90
N GLU A 35 6.44 -7.28 -21.63
CA GLU A 35 5.37 -7.70 -20.74
C GLU A 35 5.60 -6.92 -19.45
N MET A 36 4.80 -5.87 -19.27
CA MET A 36 4.77 -5.11 -18.03
C MET A 36 4.15 -6.06 -17.02
N GLU A 37 4.98 -6.79 -16.28
CA GLU A 37 4.53 -7.58 -15.14
C GLU A 37 3.66 -6.68 -14.27
N ALA A 38 2.46 -7.16 -13.93
CA ALA A 38 1.55 -6.42 -13.08
C ALA A 38 2.29 -6.02 -11.79
N PRO A 39 2.14 -4.77 -11.31
CA PRO A 39 2.79 -4.35 -10.09
C PRO A 39 2.41 -5.32 -8.96
N THR A 40 3.42 -5.81 -8.24
CA THR A 40 3.25 -6.71 -7.10
C THR A 40 2.77 -5.99 -5.83
N TYR A 41 2.29 -4.75 -5.99
CA TYR A 41 1.87 -3.85 -4.92
C TYR A 41 0.53 -3.20 -5.24
N MET A 42 -0.19 -2.78 -4.20
CA MET A 42 -1.35 -1.89 -4.29
C MET A 42 -0.96 -0.48 -3.84
N ASP A 43 -1.57 0.55 -4.39
CA ASP A 43 -1.42 1.90 -3.85
C ASP A 43 -2.27 2.09 -2.57
N VAL A 44 -1.98 3.16 -1.82
CA VAL A 44 -2.68 3.48 -0.57
C VAL A 44 -4.18 3.70 -0.77
N ASP A 45 -4.59 4.33 -1.87
CA ASP A 45 -6.00 4.61 -2.15
C ASP A 45 -6.79 3.33 -2.36
N ALA A 46 -6.24 2.41 -3.16
CA ALA A 46 -6.82 1.09 -3.42
C ALA A 46 -6.92 0.25 -2.15
N LEU A 47 -5.89 0.28 -1.29
CA LEU A 47 -5.92 -0.35 0.02
C LEU A 47 -7.08 0.20 0.85
N LEU A 48 -7.16 1.53 1.02
CA LEU A 48 -8.17 2.18 1.86
C LEU A 48 -9.59 1.95 1.36
N ALA A 49 -9.79 1.88 0.03
CA ALA A 49 -11.09 1.60 -0.57
C ALA A 49 -11.60 0.16 -0.30
N SER A 50 -10.69 -0.77 -0.04
CA SER A 50 -11.00 -2.20 0.14
C SER A 50 -10.58 -2.77 1.51
N ALA A 51 -10.21 -1.90 2.44
CA ALA A 51 -9.54 -2.27 3.69
C ALA A 51 -10.32 -3.29 4.53
N ASP A 52 -11.65 -3.12 4.66
CA ASP A 52 -12.54 -4.03 5.38
C ASP A 52 -12.38 -5.50 4.92
N SER A 53 -12.10 -5.72 3.63
CA SER A 53 -11.94 -7.07 3.05
C SER A 53 -10.53 -7.63 3.16
N LEU A 54 -9.54 -6.76 3.42
CA LEU A 54 -8.12 -7.10 3.45
C LEU A 54 -7.59 -7.30 4.87
N VAL A 55 -8.39 -7.04 5.90
CA VAL A 55 -7.99 -7.24 7.31
C VAL A 55 -7.48 -8.66 7.54
N GLY A 56 -6.33 -8.76 8.19
CA GLY A 56 -5.64 -10.02 8.49
C GLY A 56 -4.84 -10.58 7.31
N GLN A 57 -4.93 -10.00 6.11
CA GLN A 57 -4.16 -10.44 4.96
C GLN A 57 -2.79 -9.75 4.91
N THR A 58 -1.79 -10.44 4.36
CA THR A 58 -0.52 -9.81 3.99
C THR A 58 -0.73 -8.98 2.73
N VAL A 59 -0.38 -7.69 2.81
CA VAL A 59 -0.45 -6.73 1.72
C VAL A 59 0.92 -6.15 1.44
N THR A 60 1.20 -5.83 0.18
CA THR A 60 2.34 -4.98 -0.22
C THR A 60 1.76 -3.68 -0.75
N VAL A 61 2.04 -2.59 -0.06
CA VAL A 61 1.42 -1.28 -0.30
C VAL A 61 2.51 -0.26 -0.63
N GLN A 62 2.32 0.50 -1.70
CA GLN A 62 3.21 1.56 -2.10
C GLN A 62 2.59 2.94 -1.84
N GLY A 63 3.38 3.85 -1.29
CA GLY A 63 2.99 5.25 -1.11
C GLY A 63 4.18 6.15 -0.82
N ILE A 64 3.93 7.45 -0.75
CA ILE A 64 4.97 8.44 -0.42
C ILE A 64 5.10 8.50 1.11
N CYS A 65 6.25 8.16 1.66
CA CYS A 65 6.46 8.26 3.10
C CYS A 65 6.67 9.74 3.49
N THR A 66 5.66 10.33 4.13
CA THR A 66 5.66 11.77 4.49
C THR A 66 6.17 12.04 5.89
N HIS A 67 6.15 11.02 6.76
CA HIS A 67 6.55 11.18 8.16
C HIS A 67 7.04 9.87 8.75
N LEU A 68 8.09 9.95 9.56
CA LEU A 68 8.51 8.91 10.49
C LEU A 68 8.33 9.42 11.91
N CYS A 69 7.79 8.60 12.82
CA CYS A 69 7.62 9.03 14.21
C CYS A 69 8.99 9.29 14.87
N LYS A 70 9.09 10.40 15.63
CA LYS A 70 10.32 10.80 16.35
C LYS A 70 10.80 9.76 17.36
N HIS A 71 9.91 8.91 17.86
CA HIS A 71 10.23 7.84 18.82
C HIS A 71 10.77 6.60 18.12
N GLY A 72 11.96 6.74 17.53
CA GLY A 72 12.72 5.60 16.97
C GLY A 72 12.31 5.16 15.57
N ALA A 73 11.59 5.99 14.80
CA ALA A 73 11.20 5.70 13.42
C ALA A 73 10.53 4.32 13.25
N LYS A 74 9.74 3.90 14.25
CA LYS A 74 8.98 2.65 14.24
C LYS A 74 7.61 2.78 13.56
N LYS A 75 7.19 4.00 13.22
CA LYS A 75 5.95 4.26 12.49
C LYS A 75 6.24 5.12 11.28
N ALA A 76 5.85 4.65 10.11
CA ALA A 76 5.87 5.40 8.87
C ALA A 76 4.45 5.78 8.46
N PHE A 77 4.28 6.95 7.85
CA PHE A 77 3.00 7.41 7.31
C PHE A 77 3.12 7.53 5.81
N LEU A 78 2.43 6.63 5.10
CA LEU A 78 2.42 6.59 3.63
C LEU A 78 1.20 7.34 3.14
N MET A 79 1.45 8.37 2.34
CA MET A 79 0.43 9.15 1.64
C MET A 79 0.11 8.49 0.29
N GLY A 80 -1.18 8.44 -0.02
CA GLY A 80 -1.71 8.05 -1.32
C GLY A 80 -1.73 9.22 -2.30
N SER A 81 -2.84 9.34 -3.03
CA SER A 81 -3.04 10.36 -4.05
C SER A 81 -3.04 11.79 -3.51
N ASP A 82 -3.53 11.98 -2.29
CA ASP A 82 -3.54 13.26 -1.59
C ASP A 82 -3.33 13.08 -0.08
N ASP A 83 -3.21 14.20 0.63
CA ASP A 83 -2.91 14.19 2.05
C ASP A 83 -4.06 13.67 2.92
N THR A 84 -5.27 13.48 2.38
CA THR A 84 -6.41 12.87 3.07
C THR A 84 -6.36 11.34 3.06
N LYS A 85 -5.52 10.76 2.19
CA LYS A 85 -5.31 9.30 2.06
C LYS A 85 -3.99 8.92 2.70
N VAL A 86 -4.02 8.51 3.95
CA VAL A 86 -2.81 8.15 4.70
C VAL A 86 -2.99 6.81 5.38
N ILE A 87 -2.03 5.91 5.18
CA ILE A 87 -1.94 4.65 5.94
C ILE A 87 -0.70 4.69 6.84
N ARG A 88 -0.88 4.25 8.09
CA ARG A 88 0.21 4.07 9.05
C ARG A 88 0.80 2.67 8.86
N ALA A 89 2.12 2.57 8.77
CA ALA A 89 2.85 1.32 8.85
C ALA A 89 3.65 1.27 10.15
N GLU A 90 3.44 0.25 10.97
CA GLU A 90 4.15 0.02 12.22
C GLU A 90 5.19 -1.08 12.02
N ALA A 91 6.44 -0.76 12.32
CA ALA A 91 7.55 -1.68 12.17
C ALA A 91 7.51 -2.78 13.23
N SER A 92 7.48 -4.03 12.77
CA SER A 92 7.69 -5.19 13.66
C SER A 92 9.04 -5.12 14.38
N GLU A 93 9.16 -5.92 15.44
CA GLU A 93 10.40 -6.04 16.19
C GLU A 93 11.55 -6.51 15.28
N GLU A 94 11.30 -7.55 14.48
CA GLU A 94 12.26 -8.17 13.56
C GLU A 94 12.69 -7.23 12.43
N MET A 95 11.78 -6.44 11.87
CA MET A 95 12.09 -5.50 10.78
C MET A 95 13.03 -4.37 11.21
N GLY A 96 13.05 -4.00 12.50
CA GLY A 96 13.83 -2.85 12.97
C GLY A 96 13.13 -1.52 12.69
N ALA A 97 13.87 -0.40 12.66
CA ALA A 97 13.30 0.92 12.39
C ALA A 97 13.30 1.23 10.89
N PHE A 98 12.38 2.08 10.43
CA PHE A 98 12.46 2.64 9.09
C PHE A 98 13.68 3.57 8.98
N ALA A 99 14.40 3.46 7.86
CA ALA A 99 15.53 4.34 7.54
C ALA A 99 15.04 5.77 7.27
N GLN A 100 15.82 6.79 7.63
CA GLN A 100 15.43 8.20 7.47
C GLN A 100 15.19 8.59 6.01
N GLU A 101 15.88 7.91 5.10
CA GLU A 101 15.75 8.00 3.65
C GLU A 101 14.35 7.63 3.15
N CYS A 102 13.49 7.04 3.98
CA CYS A 102 12.09 6.85 3.63
C CYS A 102 11.36 8.20 3.50
N ILE A 103 11.73 9.23 4.27
CA ILE A 103 11.02 10.51 4.22
C ILE A 103 11.16 11.16 2.84
N ASN A 104 10.02 11.54 2.26
CA ASN A 104 9.84 12.06 0.90
C ASN A 104 10.12 11.07 -0.24
N SER A 105 10.36 9.79 0.08
CA SER A 105 10.58 8.74 -0.91
C SER A 105 9.30 7.93 -1.17
N ILE A 106 9.22 7.30 -2.34
CA ILE A 106 8.24 6.24 -2.61
C ILE A 106 8.74 4.96 -1.94
N VAL A 107 7.91 4.41 -1.06
CA VAL A 107 8.23 3.21 -0.28
C VAL A 107 7.17 2.14 -0.51
N SER A 108 7.60 0.93 -0.83
CA SER A 108 6.77 -0.27 -0.82
C SER A 108 6.91 -0.95 0.55
N VAL A 109 5.82 -1.09 1.30
CA VAL A 109 5.79 -1.73 2.62
C VAL A 109 4.99 -3.02 2.54
N THR A 110 5.56 -4.12 3.06
CA THR A 110 4.88 -5.41 3.15
C THR A 110 4.60 -5.77 4.59
N GLY A 111 3.36 -6.17 4.89
CA GLY A 111 2.94 -6.49 6.24
C GLY A 111 1.49 -6.97 6.31
N GLN A 112 1.02 -7.31 7.50
CA GLN A 112 -0.38 -7.66 7.71
C GLN A 112 -1.22 -6.38 7.85
N LEU A 113 -2.36 -6.30 7.18
CA LEU A 113 -3.32 -5.22 7.42
C LEU A 113 -4.11 -5.50 8.70
N VAL A 114 -4.09 -4.55 9.62
CA VAL A 114 -4.76 -4.65 10.93
C VAL A 114 -5.85 -3.59 11.02
N GLU A 115 -6.99 -3.95 11.58
CA GLU A 115 -8.10 -3.05 11.87
C GLU A 115 -8.06 -2.63 13.36
N ASP A 116 -7.97 -1.32 13.59
CA ASP A 116 -8.18 -0.70 14.90
C ASP A 116 -9.63 -0.21 14.97
N ARG A 117 -10.44 -0.82 15.84
CA ARG A 117 -11.83 -0.43 16.03
C ARG A 117 -11.99 0.57 17.17
N ILE A 118 -12.81 1.58 16.93
CA ILE A 118 -13.32 2.49 17.97
C ILE A 118 -14.81 2.23 18.13
N ASP A 119 -15.19 1.58 19.22
CA ASP A 119 -16.56 1.31 19.63
C ASP A 119 -16.89 2.00 20.97
N GLU A 120 -18.14 1.87 21.44
CA GLU A 120 -18.55 2.51 22.69
C GLU A 120 -17.77 2.00 23.91
N ALA A 121 -17.37 0.71 23.93
CA ALA A 121 -16.58 0.15 25.03
C ALA A 121 -15.17 0.76 25.07
N TYR A 122 -14.54 0.93 23.90
CA TYR A 122 -13.27 1.63 23.77
C TYR A 122 -13.38 3.08 24.29
N LEU A 123 -14.43 3.80 23.89
CA LEU A 123 -14.64 5.19 24.29
C LEU A 123 -14.88 5.32 25.81
N GLN A 124 -15.63 4.42 26.42
CA GLN A 124 -15.83 4.38 27.88
C GLN A 124 -14.53 4.16 28.63
N ASN A 125 -13.72 3.18 28.21
CA ASN A 125 -12.40 2.95 28.80
C ASN A 125 -11.47 4.17 28.62
N TRP A 126 -11.56 4.87 27.49
CA TRP A 126 -10.80 6.11 27.30
C TRP A 126 -11.24 7.21 28.28
N GLU A 127 -12.55 7.40 28.49
CA GLU A 127 -13.07 8.35 29.48
C GLU A 127 -12.62 8.00 30.91
N GLU A 128 -12.59 6.71 31.27
CA GLU A 128 -12.08 6.26 32.56
C GLU A 128 -10.60 6.58 32.75
N GLN A 129 -9.78 6.36 31.71
CA GLN A 129 -8.37 6.71 31.74
C GLN A 129 -8.16 8.22 31.86
N LEU A 130 -8.97 9.04 31.17
CA LEU A 130 -8.90 10.50 31.30
C LEU A 130 -9.27 10.95 32.71
N LYS A 131 -10.31 10.38 33.32
CA LYS A 131 -10.66 10.65 34.73
C LYS A 131 -9.54 10.24 35.69
N ALA A 132 -8.93 9.08 35.47
CA ALA A 132 -7.80 8.60 36.28
C ALA A 132 -6.54 9.47 36.12
N GLN A 133 -6.30 10.02 34.94
CA GLN A 133 -5.22 10.96 34.67
C GLN A 133 -5.50 12.35 35.24
N ALA A 134 -6.74 12.85 35.13
CA ALA A 134 -7.14 14.11 35.75
C ALA A 134 -7.06 14.05 37.29
N ALA A 135 -7.30 12.88 37.89
CA ALA A 135 -7.13 12.64 39.32
C ALA A 135 -5.66 12.56 39.78
N LYS A 136 -4.71 12.39 38.85
CA LYS A 136 -3.27 12.45 39.09
C LYS A 136 -2.74 13.73 38.47
N GLU A 137 -2.75 14.84 39.20
CA GLU A 137 -2.05 16.05 38.73
C GLU A 137 -0.58 15.71 38.48
N HIS A 138 -0.20 15.49 37.23
CA HIS A 138 1.12 15.67 36.63
C HIS A 138 1.16 15.11 35.20
N GLY A 139 1.58 15.96 34.25
CA GLY A 139 2.39 15.58 33.10
C GLY A 139 1.63 15.27 31.81
N GLU A 140 1.78 16.18 30.84
CA GLU A 140 1.53 16.06 29.40
C GLU A 140 1.12 14.65 28.94
N GLY A 141 -0.19 14.42 28.89
CA GLY A 141 -0.76 13.19 28.34
C GLY A 141 -0.26 12.96 26.92
N LYS A 142 0.05 11.69 26.60
CA LYS A 142 0.53 11.24 25.29
C LYS A 142 -0.49 11.53 24.18
N ALA A 143 -0.56 12.79 23.75
CA ALA A 143 -1.20 13.14 22.49
C ALA A 143 -0.32 12.56 21.38
N GLY A 144 -0.83 11.57 20.65
CA GLY A 144 -0.20 11.11 19.41
C GLY A 144 0.11 12.29 18.49
N CYS A 145 1.10 12.16 17.62
CA CYS A 145 1.48 13.25 16.72
C CYS A 145 0.32 13.61 15.76
N ALA A 146 0.37 14.79 15.13
CA ALA A 146 -0.69 15.24 14.22
C ALA A 146 -1.00 14.22 13.10
N ASN A 147 0.03 13.56 12.55
CA ASN A 147 -0.14 12.51 11.53
C ASN A 147 -0.84 11.27 12.09
N GLU A 148 -0.57 10.91 13.35
CA GLU A 148 -1.27 9.79 14.02
C GLU A 148 -2.74 10.13 14.24
N LYS A 149 -3.04 11.35 14.69
CA LYS A 149 -4.42 11.85 14.82
C LYS A 149 -5.17 11.81 13.49
N LYS A 150 -4.51 12.24 12.40
CA LYS A 150 -5.08 12.22 11.04
C LYS A 150 -5.36 10.78 10.57
N ALA A 151 -4.41 9.86 10.77
CA ALA A 151 -4.59 8.45 10.43
C ALA A 151 -5.72 7.78 11.24
N ARG A 152 -5.99 8.28 12.46
CA ARG A 152 -7.12 7.87 13.32
C ARG A 152 -8.39 8.70 13.13
N GLY A 153 -8.47 9.57 12.13
CA GLY A 153 -9.66 10.37 11.84
C GLY A 153 -10.09 11.34 12.94
N GLU A 154 -9.18 11.79 13.80
CA GLU A 154 -9.50 12.76 14.86
C GLU A 154 -9.62 14.18 14.32
N THR A 155 -10.68 14.89 14.73
CA THR A 155 -10.98 16.24 14.24
C THR A 155 -10.98 17.33 15.33
N ALA A 156 -11.02 16.95 16.60
CA ALA A 156 -11.18 17.88 17.74
C ALA A 156 -9.91 18.00 18.60
N ASP A 157 -9.77 19.16 19.26
CA ASP A 157 -8.55 19.53 19.98
C ASP A 157 -8.45 18.99 21.41
N THR A 158 -9.58 18.70 22.07
CA THR A 158 -9.60 18.13 23.43
C THR A 158 -9.92 16.64 23.42
N PRO A 159 -9.43 15.84 24.39
CA PRO A 159 -9.81 14.44 24.53
C PRO A 159 -11.32 14.22 24.62
N GLU A 160 -12.04 15.03 25.38
CA GLU A 160 -13.48 14.92 25.58
C GLU A 160 -14.25 15.24 24.30
N ALA A 161 -13.84 16.28 23.57
CA ALA A 161 -14.47 16.65 22.30
C ALA A 161 -14.22 15.57 21.22
N ARG A 162 -13.04 14.93 21.22
CA ARG A 162 -12.75 13.81 20.31
C ARG A 162 -13.62 12.59 20.60
N ILE A 163 -13.82 12.25 21.87
CA ILE A 163 -14.72 11.15 22.25
C ILE A 163 -16.15 11.45 21.80
N ALA A 164 -16.64 12.68 22.01
CA ALA A 164 -17.97 13.08 21.54
C ALA A 164 -18.10 13.02 20.01
N ASP A 165 -17.08 13.47 19.28
CA ASP A 165 -17.06 13.40 17.82
C ASP A 165 -17.06 11.94 17.33
N PHE A 166 -16.27 11.06 17.94
CA PHE A 166 -16.31 9.64 17.62
C PHE A 166 -17.68 9.00 17.90
N ARG A 167 -18.33 9.30 19.03
CA ARG A 167 -19.69 8.81 19.30
C ARG A 167 -20.68 9.27 18.22
N LYS A 168 -20.58 10.53 17.78
CA LYS A 168 -21.41 11.06 16.69
C LYS A 168 -21.16 10.29 15.38
N GLN A 169 -19.89 10.12 15.00
CA GLN A 169 -19.52 9.38 13.79
C GLN A 169 -19.96 7.91 13.85
N ILE A 170 -19.86 7.25 15.02
CA ILE A 170 -20.36 5.89 15.24
C ILE A 170 -21.87 5.84 15.02
N ALA A 171 -22.64 6.74 15.63
CA ALA A 171 -24.09 6.76 15.46
C ALA A 171 -24.51 7.00 14.00
N GLU A 172 -23.80 7.89 13.28
CA GLU A 172 -24.03 8.10 11.86
C GLU A 172 -23.72 6.86 11.02
N ARG A 173 -22.64 6.13 11.33
CA ARG A 173 -22.27 4.91 10.62
C ARG A 173 -23.20 3.76 10.95
N GLU A 174 -23.64 3.63 12.19
CA GLU A 174 -24.65 2.64 12.58
C GLU A 174 -25.95 2.85 11.81
N ALA A 175 -26.41 4.10 11.70
CA ALA A 175 -27.61 4.43 10.94
C ALA A 175 -27.49 4.14 9.44
N LYS A 176 -26.29 4.30 8.85
CA LYS A 176 -26.05 4.12 7.40
C LYS A 176 -25.69 2.69 7.02
N GLU A 177 -24.90 2.00 7.84
CA GLU A 177 -24.22 0.75 7.52
C GLU A 177 -24.53 -0.38 8.52
N GLY A 178 -25.22 -0.10 9.62
CA GLY A 178 -25.46 -1.09 10.69
C GLY A 178 -24.22 -1.45 11.51
N LYS A 179 -23.15 -0.66 11.39
CA LYS A 179 -21.88 -0.85 12.12
C LYS A 179 -21.77 0.16 13.27
N ALA A 180 -21.94 -0.30 14.51
CA ALA A 180 -21.82 0.51 15.72
C ALA A 180 -20.35 0.75 16.16
N TYR A 181 -19.46 0.96 15.20
CA TYR A 181 -18.02 1.20 15.43
C TYR A 181 -17.37 1.90 14.24
N LEU A 182 -16.27 2.60 14.46
CA LEU A 182 -15.40 3.11 13.41
C LEU A 182 -14.22 2.17 13.18
N SER A 183 -13.77 2.09 11.93
CA SER A 183 -12.65 1.26 11.52
C SER A 183 -11.49 2.14 11.06
N PHE A 184 -10.34 1.96 11.67
CA PHE A 184 -9.07 2.51 11.23
C PHE A 184 -8.13 1.38 10.87
N TYR A 185 -7.13 1.67 10.05
CA TYR A 185 -6.26 0.64 9.51
C TYR A 185 -4.79 1.01 9.66
N HIS A 186 -3.97 0.01 9.93
CA HIS A 186 -2.52 0.11 9.86
C HIS A 186 -1.90 -1.17 9.31
N ILE A 187 -0.66 -1.08 8.85
CA ILE A 187 0.11 -2.23 8.36
C ILE A 187 1.11 -2.60 9.45
N ASP A 188 1.03 -3.83 9.97
CA ASP A 188 2.10 -4.44 10.77
C ASP A 188 3.22 -4.88 9.82
N ALA A 189 4.18 -3.99 9.63
CA ALA A 189 5.23 -4.08 8.63
C ALA A 189 6.31 -5.08 9.02
N THR A 190 6.58 -5.99 8.09
CA THR A 190 7.62 -7.03 8.21
C THR A 190 8.81 -6.75 7.28
N SER A 191 8.59 -6.00 6.21
CA SER A 191 9.66 -5.50 5.34
C SER A 191 9.22 -4.22 4.62
N TYR A 192 10.21 -3.48 4.11
CA TYR A 192 9.97 -2.36 3.21
C TYR A 192 11.12 -2.22 2.20
N LYS A 193 10.83 -1.51 1.11
CA LYS A 193 11.80 -1.14 0.08
C LYS A 193 11.59 0.32 -0.32
N ILE A 194 12.68 1.07 -0.40
CA ILE A 194 12.68 2.42 -1.00
C ILE A 194 12.80 2.22 -2.52
N GLU A 195 11.81 2.70 -3.26
CA GLU A 195 11.73 2.51 -4.71
C GLU A 195 12.36 3.69 -5.46
N GLN A 196 12.03 4.90 -5.03
CA GLN A 196 12.44 6.15 -5.68
C GLN A 196 12.57 7.25 -4.63
N GLN A 197 13.52 8.18 -4.86
CA GLN A 197 13.75 9.39 -4.08
C GLN A 197 13.35 10.63 -4.89
#